data_AF-A0A3N5FFQ8-F1
#
_entry.id   AF-A0A3N5FFQ8-F1
#
_cell.length_a   1.000
_cell.length_b   1.000
_cell.length_c   1.000
_cell.angle_alpha   90.00
_cell.angle_beta   90.00
_cell.angle_gamma   90.00
#
_symmetry.space_group_name_H-M   'P 1'
#
loop_
_entity.id
_entity.type
_entity.pdbx_description
1 polymer ?
#
loop_
_entity_poly.entity_id
_entity_poly.type
_entity_poly.pdbx_seq_one_letter_code
_entity_poly.pdbx_strand_id
1 'polypeptide(L)'
;MLNERDIDYRLLNLHVLHDVVELAKRMGADQVVCSNLTFIIDKALWPEALFTREEEQQHLAVVLERIAEEARRENLLFAYSRPLLQKQPAHCSENICCSCVVSVTGEVSPCVFNSPTLSQADGQNGCKPLLHIFQNSPSICFPISLGNISEESLTQIWNKKEYIRFRKFHDQDTSKTGINSMPLPQSCASCYKRKA
;
A
#
# COMPACT_ATOMS: atom_id res chain seq x y z
N MET A 1 24.75 -19.33 -28.92
CA MET A 1 23.59 -18.78 -29.63
C MET A 1 22.40 -18.91 -28.69
N LEU A 2 22.06 -17.80 -28.02
CA LEU A 2 20.90 -17.74 -27.15
C LEU A 2 19.66 -17.65 -28.06
N ASN A 3 18.74 -18.60 -27.91
CA ASN A 3 17.48 -18.59 -28.63
C ASN A 3 16.64 -17.41 -28.14
N GLU A 4 16.23 -16.54 -29.05
CA GLU A 4 15.32 -15.39 -28.85
C GLU A 4 13.87 -15.82 -28.54
N ARG A 5 13.67 -16.89 -27.75
CA ARG A 5 12.33 -17.41 -27.40
C ARG A 5 12.10 -17.62 -25.91
N ASP A 6 13.00 -17.15 -25.06
CA ASP A 6 12.66 -16.88 -23.67
C ASP A 6 12.06 -15.47 -23.60
N ILE A 7 10.84 -15.33 -24.15
CA ILE A 7 9.97 -14.21 -23.81
C ILE A 7 9.69 -14.38 -22.32
N ASP A 8 10.39 -13.58 -21.54
CA ASP A 8 10.31 -13.51 -20.10
C ASP A 8 8.85 -13.23 -19.69
N TYR A 9 8.11 -14.30 -19.36
CA TYR A 9 6.76 -14.26 -18.79
C TYR A 9 6.72 -13.51 -17.43
N ARG A 10 7.82 -12.87 -17.01
CA ARG A 10 7.94 -12.03 -15.80
C ARG A 10 7.71 -10.53 -16.05
N LEU A 11 7.32 -10.14 -17.26
CA LEU A 11 6.73 -8.81 -17.54
C LEU A 11 5.28 -8.79 -17.05
N LEU A 12 5.13 -8.62 -15.74
CA LEU A 12 3.90 -8.38 -14.99
C LEU A 12 2.86 -7.56 -15.79
N ASN A 13 1.91 -8.19 -16.50
CA ASN A 13 0.72 -7.60 -17.17
C ASN A 13 0.89 -6.26 -17.94
N LEU A 14 2.11 -5.80 -18.24
CA LEU A 14 2.35 -4.51 -18.90
C LEU A 14 1.78 -4.49 -20.31
N HIS A 15 1.80 -5.65 -20.96
CA HIS A 15 1.12 -5.83 -22.24
C HIS A 15 -0.39 -5.64 -22.12
N VAL A 16 -1.01 -6.00 -20.99
CA VAL A 16 -2.46 -5.82 -20.74
C VAL A 16 -2.76 -4.34 -20.48
N LEU A 17 -1.81 -3.59 -19.93
CA LEU A 17 -1.99 -2.18 -19.66
C LEU A 17 -2.18 -1.35 -20.95
N HIS A 18 -1.74 -1.84 -22.11
CA HIS A 18 -1.99 -1.15 -23.38
C HIS A 18 -3.48 -1.13 -23.74
N ASP A 19 -4.22 -2.19 -23.42
CA ASP A 19 -5.64 -2.31 -23.77
C ASP A 19 -6.56 -1.89 -22.62
N VAL A 20 -5.99 -1.45 -21.48
CA VAL A 20 -6.77 -1.17 -20.27
C VAL A 20 -7.77 -0.03 -20.45
N VAL A 21 -7.43 0.97 -21.27
CA VAL A 21 -8.31 2.10 -21.57
C VAL A 21 -9.50 1.64 -22.41
N GLU A 22 -9.26 0.86 -23.46
CA GLU A 22 -10.33 0.30 -24.29
C GLU A 22 -11.23 -0.62 -23.46
N LEU A 23 -10.65 -1.50 -22.65
CA LEU A 23 -11.39 -2.39 -21.77
C LEU A 23 -12.27 -1.60 -20.78
N ALA A 24 -11.71 -0.60 -20.10
CA ALA A 24 -12.43 0.25 -19.17
C ALA A 24 -13.61 0.96 -19.84
N LYS A 25 -13.42 1.50 -21.05
CA LYS A 25 -14.51 2.09 -21.85
C LYS A 25 -15.60 1.09 -22.19
N ARG A 26 -15.22 -0.11 -22.66
CA ARG A 26 -16.19 -1.17 -23.00
C ARG A 26 -17.00 -1.63 -21.79
N MET A 27 -16.40 -1.57 -20.61
CA MET A 27 -17.06 -1.86 -19.34
C MET A 27 -17.88 -0.69 -18.79
N GLY A 28 -17.77 0.52 -19.39
CA GLY A 28 -18.41 1.73 -18.88
C GLY A 28 -17.83 2.20 -17.55
N ALA A 29 -16.55 1.96 -17.30
CA ALA A 29 -15.88 2.39 -16.08
C ALA A 29 -15.50 3.88 -16.13
N ASP A 30 -15.63 4.57 -15.00
CA ASP A 30 -15.22 5.98 -14.86
C ASP A 30 -13.73 6.14 -14.52
N GLN A 31 -13.12 5.10 -13.95
CA GLN A 31 -11.75 5.14 -13.44
C GLN A 31 -11.03 3.80 -13.61
N VAL A 32 -9.72 3.89 -13.87
CA VAL A 32 -8.75 2.81 -13.72
C VAL A 32 -7.72 3.21 -12.67
N VAL A 33 -7.46 2.32 -11.72
CA VAL A 33 -6.44 2.50 -10.68
C VAL A 33 -5.34 1.47 -10.86
N CYS A 34 -4.14 1.93 -11.22
CA CYS A 34 -2.95 1.11 -11.34
C CYS A 34 -2.10 1.22 -10.06
N SER A 35 -2.17 0.19 -9.23
CA SER A 35 -1.45 0.10 -7.96
C SER A 35 -0.24 -0.81 -8.06
N ASN A 36 0.88 -0.38 -7.47
CA ASN A 36 2.08 -1.21 -7.36
C ASN A 36 2.03 -2.05 -6.08
N LEU A 37 2.63 -3.23 -6.11
CA LEU A 37 2.79 -4.05 -4.92
C LEU A 37 3.76 -3.38 -3.94
N THR A 38 3.25 -2.92 -2.79
CA THR A 38 4.04 -2.24 -1.75
C THR A 38 4.00 -2.93 -0.40
N PHE A 39 3.34 -4.09 -0.31
CA PHE A 39 3.25 -4.87 0.92
C PHE A 39 3.62 -6.32 0.63
N ILE A 40 4.86 -6.66 0.92
CA ILE A 40 5.50 -7.90 0.53
C ILE A 40 5.58 -8.81 1.74
N ILE A 41 4.69 -9.80 1.83
CA ILE A 41 4.63 -10.76 2.95
C ILE A 41 5.33 -12.10 2.66
N ASP A 42 5.77 -12.28 1.40
CA ASP A 42 6.50 -13.47 0.93
C ASP A 42 7.64 -13.02 0.01
N LYS A 43 8.81 -13.68 0.10
CA LYS A 43 9.95 -13.42 -0.79
C LYS A 43 9.61 -13.71 -2.26
N ALA A 44 8.69 -14.62 -2.53
CA ALA A 44 8.23 -14.90 -3.88
C ALA A 44 7.59 -13.68 -4.57
N LEU A 45 7.02 -12.75 -3.79
CA LEU A 45 6.41 -11.51 -4.27
C LEU A 45 7.42 -10.38 -4.50
N TRP A 46 8.65 -10.52 -4.01
CA TRP A 46 9.67 -9.48 -4.14
C TRP A 46 9.95 -9.05 -5.59
N PRO A 47 10.08 -9.98 -6.57
CA PRO A 47 10.28 -9.61 -7.98
C PRO A 47 9.09 -8.89 -8.63
N GLU A 48 7.90 -8.95 -8.03
CA GLU A 48 6.69 -8.29 -8.54
C GLU A 48 6.62 -6.80 -8.11
N ALA A 49 7.40 -6.43 -7.10
CA ALA A 49 7.47 -5.05 -6.62
C ALA A 49 8.28 -4.19 -7.61
N LEU A 50 7.59 -3.42 -8.46
CA LEU A 50 8.19 -2.65 -9.56
C LEU A 50 9.31 -1.69 -9.12
N PHE A 51 9.27 -1.20 -7.89
CA PHE A 51 10.33 -0.34 -7.35
C PHE A 51 11.67 -1.06 -7.11
N THR A 52 11.70 -2.39 -7.17
CA THR A 52 12.94 -3.19 -7.05
C THR A 52 13.65 -3.38 -8.39
N ARG A 53 13.00 -3.03 -9.51
CA ARG A 53 13.49 -3.25 -10.89
C ARG A 53 14.02 -1.96 -11.51
N GLU A 54 15.16 -1.47 -11.02
CA GLU A 54 15.74 -0.17 -11.44
C GLU A 54 15.86 -0.02 -12.96
N GLU A 55 16.28 -1.08 -13.65
CA GLU A 55 16.45 -1.10 -15.12
C GLU A 55 15.13 -0.88 -15.88
N GLU A 56 13.99 -1.21 -15.29
CA GLU A 56 12.67 -1.11 -15.92
C GLU A 56 11.87 0.11 -15.47
N GLN A 57 12.25 0.76 -14.37
CA GLN A 57 11.51 1.89 -13.80
C GLN A 57 11.27 3.01 -14.82
N GLN A 58 12.29 3.34 -15.62
CA GLN A 58 12.18 4.39 -16.62
C GLN A 58 11.23 3.99 -17.76
N HIS A 59 11.32 2.74 -18.23
CA HIS A 59 10.43 2.22 -19.26
C HIS A 59 8.97 2.20 -18.78
N LEU A 60 8.74 1.69 -17.56
CA LEU A 60 7.45 1.66 -16.88
C LEU A 60 6.84 3.05 -16.74
N ALA A 61 7.63 4.03 -16.32
CA ALA A 61 7.16 5.42 -16.20
C ALA A 61 6.67 5.96 -17.54
N VAL A 62 7.41 5.73 -18.63
CA VAL A 62 7.01 6.16 -19.98
C VAL A 62 5.71 5.47 -20.42
N VAL A 63 5.56 4.17 -20.16
CA VAL A 63 4.34 3.42 -20.50
C VAL A 63 3.13 3.96 -19.73
N LEU A 64 3.26 4.18 -18.42
CA LEU A 64 2.17 4.70 -17.57
C LEU A 64 1.74 6.12 -17.98
N GLU A 65 2.68 7.00 -18.30
CA GLU A 65 2.39 8.36 -18.79
C GLU A 65 1.64 8.31 -20.13
N ARG A 66 2.02 7.39 -21.04
CA ARG A 66 1.31 7.20 -22.32
C ARG A 66 -0.14 6.74 -22.11
N ILE A 67 -0.36 5.81 -21.19
CA ILE A 67 -1.71 5.32 -20.86
C ILE A 67 -2.54 6.42 -20.20
N ALA A 68 -1.94 7.23 -19.31
CA ALA A 68 -2.60 8.37 -18.71
C ALA A 68 -3.05 9.40 -19.76
N GLU A 69 -2.20 9.65 -20.76
CA GLU A 69 -2.50 10.53 -21.89
C GLU A 69 -3.66 9.98 -22.74
N GLU A 70 -3.70 8.67 -22.98
CA GLU A 70 -4.80 8.01 -23.67
C GLU A 70 -6.11 8.06 -22.88
N ALA A 71 -6.10 7.68 -21.61
CA ALA A 71 -7.27 7.71 -20.73
C ALA A 71 -7.90 9.11 -20.68
N ARG A 72 -7.07 10.15 -20.57
CA ARG A 72 -7.55 11.54 -20.54
C ARG A 72 -8.18 11.98 -21.87
N ARG A 73 -7.70 11.52 -23.04
CA ARG A 73 -8.37 11.77 -24.32
C ARG A 73 -9.77 11.13 -24.38
N GLU A 74 -9.96 10.06 -23.62
CA GLU A 74 -11.19 9.29 -23.54
C GLU A 74 -12.09 9.66 -22.36
N ASN A 75 -11.77 10.75 -21.64
CA ASN A 75 -12.46 11.18 -20.42
C ASN A 75 -12.50 10.11 -19.30
N LEU A 76 -11.51 9.22 -19.27
CA LEU A 76 -11.33 8.20 -18.25
C LEU A 76 -10.28 8.67 -17.23
N LEU A 77 -10.59 8.54 -15.93
CA LEU A 77 -9.62 8.85 -14.88
C LEU A 77 -8.61 7.69 -14.75
N PHE A 78 -7.33 7.95 -14.99
CA PHE A 78 -6.26 6.96 -14.78
C PHE A 78 -5.38 7.37 -13.60
N ALA A 79 -5.56 6.70 -12.46
CA ALA A 79 -4.77 6.93 -11.25
C ALA A 79 -3.65 5.90 -11.17
N TYR A 80 -2.40 6.36 -11.11
CA TYR A 80 -1.23 5.48 -10.98
C TYR A 80 -0.17 6.07 -10.03
N SER A 81 0.66 5.19 -9.48
CA SER A 81 1.85 5.57 -8.74
C SER A 81 3.09 5.28 -9.58
N ARG A 82 4.03 6.24 -9.66
CA ARG A 82 5.33 5.97 -10.27
C ARG A 82 6.02 4.82 -9.54
N PRO A 83 6.75 3.92 -10.24
CA PRO A 83 7.46 2.79 -9.63
C PRO A 83 8.76 3.26 -8.95
N LEU A 84 8.74 4.43 -8.34
CA LEU A 84 9.87 5.03 -7.66
C LEU A 84 9.54 5.17 -6.20
N LEU A 85 10.49 4.79 -5.35
CA LEU A 85 10.40 5.13 -3.96
C LEU A 85 10.72 6.64 -3.81
N GLN A 86 9.72 7.47 -3.50
CA GLN A 86 9.87 8.90 -3.25
C GLN A 86 10.57 9.17 -1.89
N LYS A 87 11.85 9.56 -1.93
CA LYS A 87 12.75 9.88 -0.79
C LYS A 87 12.24 10.86 0.28
N GLN A 88 11.04 11.43 0.14
CA GLN A 88 10.50 12.41 1.08
C GLN A 88 9.27 11.85 1.79
N PRO A 89 9.09 12.16 3.09
CA PRO A 89 7.91 11.78 3.83
C PRO A 89 6.75 12.68 3.39
N ALA A 90 6.26 12.52 2.16
CA ALA A 90 4.91 12.92 1.85
C ALA A 90 3.97 12.01 2.67
N HIS A 91 2.84 12.54 3.10
CA HIS A 91 1.86 11.85 3.92
C HIS A 91 1.61 10.40 3.49
N CYS A 92 1.28 9.53 4.45
CA CYS A 92 0.92 8.15 4.13
C CYS A 92 -0.22 8.13 3.09
N SER A 93 -0.01 7.46 1.96
CA SER A 93 -0.99 7.43 0.86
C SER A 93 -2.33 6.81 1.23
N GLU A 94 -2.38 6.03 2.32
CA GLU A 94 -3.59 5.33 2.78
C GLU A 94 -4.54 6.24 3.59
N ASN A 95 -4.21 7.53 3.72
CA ASN A 95 -5.05 8.54 4.38
C ASN A 95 -5.46 8.17 5.82
N ILE A 96 -4.54 7.55 6.56
CA ILE A 96 -4.77 6.97 7.91
C ILE A 96 -5.20 7.98 9.00
N CYS A 97 -5.18 9.29 8.70
CA CYS A 97 -5.71 10.34 9.57
C CYS A 97 -7.21 10.59 9.36
N CYS A 98 -7.78 10.09 8.26
CA CYS A 98 -9.17 10.31 7.88
C CYS A 98 -9.89 9.01 7.46
N SER A 99 -9.19 7.88 7.42
CA SER A 99 -9.71 6.57 7.07
C SER A 99 -9.50 5.55 8.20
N CYS A 100 -10.28 4.47 8.16
CA CYS A 100 -10.07 3.26 8.96
C CYS A 100 -10.37 2.03 8.12
N VAL A 101 -9.88 0.89 8.59
CA VAL A 101 -10.21 -0.43 8.05
C VAL A 101 -11.03 -1.18 9.10
N VAL A 102 -12.13 -1.78 8.66
CA VAL A 102 -12.96 -2.66 9.49
C VAL A 102 -12.82 -4.07 8.95
N SER A 103 -12.38 -5.00 9.79
CA SER A 103 -12.24 -6.41 9.41
C SER A 103 -13.60 -7.10 9.33
N VAL A 104 -13.62 -8.32 8.77
CA VAL A 104 -14.83 -9.14 8.69
C VAL A 104 -15.38 -9.55 10.08
N THR A 105 -14.52 -9.58 11.09
CA THR A 105 -14.87 -9.83 12.51
C THR A 105 -15.17 -8.54 13.28
N GLY A 106 -15.15 -7.39 12.59
CA GLY A 106 -15.50 -6.09 13.14
C GLY A 106 -14.35 -5.34 13.84
N GLU A 107 -13.13 -5.87 13.86
CA GLU A 107 -11.99 -5.10 14.41
C GLU A 107 -11.72 -3.86 13.57
N VAL A 108 -11.43 -2.75 14.24
CA VAL A 108 -11.11 -1.48 13.61
C VAL A 108 -9.62 -1.19 13.72
N SER A 109 -8.99 -1.03 12.56
CA SER A 109 -7.57 -0.75 12.41
C SER A 109 -7.34 0.56 11.65
N PRO A 110 -6.20 1.23 11.84
CA PRO A 110 -5.89 2.46 11.12
C PRO A 110 -5.47 2.25 9.66
N CYS A 111 -5.06 1.04 9.29
CA CYS A 111 -4.55 0.72 7.96
C CYS A 111 -4.67 -0.78 7.70
N VAL A 112 -4.82 -1.16 6.44
CA VAL A 112 -4.91 -2.57 6.02
C VAL A 112 -3.64 -3.35 6.37
N PHE A 113 -2.45 -2.72 6.31
CA PHE A 113 -1.17 -3.36 6.70
C PHE A 113 -1.02 -3.61 8.20
N ASN A 114 -1.92 -3.02 9.00
CA ASN A 114 -1.96 -3.21 10.45
C ASN A 114 -3.16 -4.07 10.86
N SER A 115 -3.87 -4.67 9.92
CA SER A 115 -5.07 -5.45 10.23
C SER A 115 -4.72 -6.71 11.05
N PRO A 116 -5.43 -6.99 12.16
CA PRO A 116 -5.33 -8.25 12.89
C PRO A 116 -5.52 -9.49 12.03
N THR A 117 -6.33 -9.40 10.98
CA THR A 117 -6.57 -10.50 10.03
C THR A 117 -5.33 -10.96 9.26
N LEU A 118 -4.27 -10.16 9.26
CA LEU A 118 -2.99 -10.54 8.65
C LEU A 118 -2.11 -11.38 9.59
N SER A 119 -2.47 -11.48 10.87
CA SER A 119 -1.73 -12.32 11.81
C SER A 119 -1.98 -13.79 11.49
N GLN A 120 -0.91 -14.55 11.31
CA GLN A 120 -1.01 -15.98 11.08
C GLN A 120 -1.34 -16.65 12.42
N ALA A 121 -2.45 -17.39 12.44
CA ALA A 121 -2.76 -18.29 13.55
C ALA A 121 -1.68 -19.37 13.59
N ASP A 122 -0.87 -19.40 14.65
CA ASP A 122 -0.07 -20.58 14.93
C ASP A 122 -0.99 -21.58 15.65
N GLY A 123 -0.98 -22.84 15.23
CA GLY A 123 -1.82 -23.91 15.78
C GLY A 123 -1.58 -24.20 17.27
N GLN A 124 -0.73 -23.41 17.95
CA GLN A 124 -0.38 -23.49 19.36
C GLN A 124 -0.43 -22.09 19.99
N ASN A 125 -1.61 -21.66 20.45
CA ASN A 125 -1.86 -20.58 21.44
C ASN A 125 -1.11 -19.24 21.28
N GLY A 126 -0.66 -18.87 20.08
CA GLY A 126 0.01 -17.59 19.83
C GLY A 126 -0.27 -17.05 18.43
N CYS A 127 -0.43 -15.73 18.33
CA CYS A 127 -0.37 -15.03 17.04
C CYS A 127 1.10 -14.87 16.64
N LYS A 128 1.50 -15.44 15.50
CA LYS A 128 2.84 -15.19 14.95
C LYS A 128 2.87 -13.76 14.39
N PRO A 129 3.90 -12.95 14.70
CA PRO A 129 4.04 -11.62 14.11
C PRO A 129 4.16 -11.73 12.59
N LEU A 130 3.44 -10.86 11.89
CA LEU A 130 3.52 -10.79 10.43
C LEU A 130 4.92 -10.30 10.02
N LEU A 131 5.54 -10.98 9.06
CA LEU A 131 6.81 -10.57 8.49
C LEU A 131 6.57 -9.91 7.14
N HIS A 132 6.95 -8.64 7.05
CA HIS A 132 6.96 -7.85 5.82
C HIS A 132 8.40 -7.66 5.35
N ILE A 133 8.65 -7.78 4.04
CA ILE A 133 9.97 -7.54 3.46
C ILE A 133 10.10 -6.06 3.15
N PHE A 134 10.97 -5.38 3.89
CA PHE A 134 11.30 -3.97 3.70
C PHE A 134 12.79 -3.83 3.43
N GLN A 135 13.15 -3.14 2.34
CA GLN A 135 14.53 -2.97 1.87
C GLN A 135 15.30 -4.30 1.83
N ASN A 136 14.68 -5.33 1.22
CA ASN A 136 15.22 -6.68 1.09
C ASN A 136 15.51 -7.40 2.44
N SER A 137 14.92 -6.91 3.53
CA SER A 137 15.10 -7.45 4.87
C SER A 137 13.76 -7.72 5.56
N PRO A 138 13.59 -8.83 6.30
CA PRO A 138 12.36 -9.07 7.05
C PRO A 138 12.21 -8.04 8.17
N SER A 139 11.03 -7.46 8.26
CA SER A 139 10.60 -6.51 9.29
C SER A 139 9.30 -6.99 9.91
N ILE A 140 9.22 -6.92 11.23
CA ILE A 140 8.01 -7.31 11.95
C ILE A 140 6.95 -6.21 11.78
N CYS A 141 5.74 -6.64 11.41
CA CYS A 141 4.53 -5.84 11.44
C CYS A 141 3.63 -6.36 12.57
N PHE A 142 3.33 -5.48 13.52
CA PHE A 142 2.38 -5.79 14.57
C PHE A 142 0.97 -5.38 14.14
N PRO A 143 -0.03 -6.25 14.34
CA PRO A 143 -1.42 -5.87 14.16
C PRO A 143 -1.80 -4.79 15.17
N ILE A 144 -2.67 -3.87 14.76
CA ILE A 144 -3.22 -2.82 15.61
C ILE A 144 -4.74 -2.89 15.50
N SER A 145 -5.40 -3.27 16.60
CA SER A 145 -6.84 -3.09 16.77
C SER A 145 -7.09 -1.98 17.78
N LEU A 146 -7.99 -1.04 17.43
CA LEU A 146 -8.36 0.09 18.28
C LEU A 146 -9.78 -0.07 18.85
N GLY A 147 -10.49 -1.13 18.49
CA GLY A 147 -11.83 -1.49 18.97
C GLY A 147 -12.52 -2.48 18.05
N ASN A 148 -13.73 -2.89 18.40
CA ASN A 148 -14.58 -3.75 17.57
C ASN A 148 -15.98 -3.14 17.42
N ILE A 149 -16.48 -3.02 16.19
CA ILE A 149 -17.80 -2.44 15.92
C ILE A 149 -18.98 -3.26 16.47
N SER A 150 -18.73 -4.51 16.86
CA SER A 150 -19.71 -5.38 17.53
C SER A 150 -19.87 -5.04 19.02
N GLU A 151 -18.88 -4.36 19.61
CA GLU A 151 -18.84 -4.02 21.04
C GLU A 151 -19.16 -2.54 21.29
N GLU A 152 -18.80 -1.66 20.35
CA GLU A 152 -18.92 -0.21 20.47
C GLU A 152 -19.12 0.43 19.08
N SER A 153 -19.72 1.61 19.03
CA SER A 153 -19.93 2.31 17.75
C SER A 153 -18.60 2.76 17.13
N LEU A 154 -18.57 2.85 15.80
CA LEU A 154 -17.40 3.38 15.07
C LEU A 154 -17.01 4.79 15.56
N THR A 155 -17.99 5.63 15.91
CA THR A 155 -17.75 6.96 16.48
C THR A 155 -17.04 6.90 17.84
N GLN A 156 -17.39 5.95 18.70
CA GLN A 156 -16.70 5.76 19.99
C GLN A 156 -15.26 5.31 19.75
N ILE A 157 -15.05 4.32 18.89
CA ILE A 157 -13.71 3.82 18.51
C ILE A 157 -12.85 4.96 17.95
N TRP A 158 -13.39 5.72 16.99
CA TRP A 158 -12.68 6.81 16.33
C TRP A 158 -12.24 7.91 17.29
N ASN A 159 -12.99 8.13 18.37
CA ASN A 159 -12.72 9.16 19.38
C ASN A 159 -11.93 8.65 20.60
N LYS A 160 -11.49 7.38 20.61
CA LYS A 160 -10.60 6.88 21.65
C LYS A 160 -9.28 7.65 21.67
N LYS A 161 -8.71 7.80 22.86
CA LYS A 161 -7.46 8.54 23.09
C LYS A 161 -6.31 7.96 22.27
N GLU A 162 -6.24 6.64 22.16
CA GLU A 162 -5.22 5.89 21.41
C GLU A 162 -5.34 6.18 19.91
N TYR A 163 -6.56 6.19 19.35
CA TYR A 163 -6.78 6.47 17.94
C TYR A 163 -6.51 7.94 17.62
N ILE A 164 -6.98 8.88 18.44
CA ILE A 164 -6.65 10.30 18.30
C ILE A 164 -5.12 10.51 18.35
N ARG A 165 -4.43 9.85 19.29
CA ARG A 165 -2.97 9.91 19.41
C ARG A 165 -2.28 9.37 18.16
N PHE A 166 -2.73 8.24 17.64
CA PHE A 166 -2.23 7.67 16.38
C PHE A 166 -2.38 8.69 15.24
N ARG A 167 -3.57 9.25 15.04
CA ARG A 167 -3.81 10.20 13.94
C ARG A 167 -2.98 11.48 14.08
N LYS A 168 -2.94 12.09 15.27
CA LYS A 168 -2.09 13.26 15.55
C LYS A 168 -0.62 13.00 15.27
N PHE A 169 -0.14 11.81 15.62
CA PHE A 169 1.25 11.44 15.40
C PHE A 169 1.61 11.25 13.91
N HIS A 170 0.62 10.94 13.07
CA HIS A 170 0.77 10.83 11.62
C HIS A 170 0.40 12.12 10.86
N ASP A 171 -0.11 13.13 11.57
CA ASP A 171 -0.47 14.44 11.03
C ASP A 171 0.74 15.38 11.04
N GLN A 172 1.22 15.75 9.85
CA GLN A 172 2.45 16.52 9.68
C GLN A 172 2.31 17.99 10.09
N ASP A 173 1.10 18.55 10.16
CA ASP A 173 0.91 19.94 10.61
C ASP A 173 1.30 20.13 12.07
N THR A 174 1.25 19.06 12.88
CA THR A 174 1.68 19.08 14.28
C THR A 174 3.19 18.86 14.48
N SER A 175 3.91 18.42 13.44
CA SER A 175 5.37 18.16 13.52
C SER A 175 6.22 19.43 13.59
N LYS A 176 5.63 20.61 13.32
CA LYS A 176 6.28 21.92 13.49
C LYS A 176 6.31 22.43 14.94
N THR A 177 5.52 21.83 15.83
CA THR A 177 5.57 22.11 17.26
C THR A 177 6.39 21.01 17.93
N GLY A 178 7.51 21.38 18.57
CA GLY A 178 8.57 20.50 19.07
C GLY A 178 8.17 19.48 20.13
N ILE A 179 7.23 18.60 19.80
CA ILE A 179 6.89 17.40 20.55
C ILE A 179 7.94 16.37 20.19
N ASN A 180 8.73 15.97 21.19
CA ASN A 180 9.67 14.84 21.17
C ASN A 180 9.18 13.75 20.21
N SER A 181 9.97 13.49 19.17
CA SER A 181 9.68 12.52 18.12
C SER A 181 9.64 11.11 18.72
N MET A 182 8.44 10.68 19.13
CA MET A 182 8.25 9.25 19.40
C MET A 182 8.58 8.45 18.13
N PRO A 183 9.18 7.26 18.26
CA PRO A 183 9.41 6.40 17.11
C PRO A 183 8.07 5.98 16.50
N LEU A 184 8.05 5.88 15.16
CA LEU A 184 6.86 5.41 14.45
C LEU A 184 6.47 4.00 14.91
N PRO A 185 5.17 3.61 14.87
CA PRO A 185 4.82 2.21 14.93
C PRO A 185 5.69 1.43 13.94
N GLN A 186 6.24 0.30 14.35
CA GLN A 186 7.20 -0.46 13.54
C GLN A 186 6.64 -0.76 12.14
N SER A 187 5.36 -1.15 12.07
CA SER A 187 4.63 -1.39 10.81
C SER A 187 4.62 -0.16 9.88
N CYS A 188 4.65 1.05 10.43
CA CYS A 188 4.72 2.30 9.66
C CYS A 188 6.17 2.73 9.35
N ALA A 189 7.15 2.31 10.16
CA ALA A 189 8.56 2.60 9.95
C ALA A 189 9.14 1.79 8.78
N SER A 190 8.63 0.58 8.55
CA SER A 190 9.01 -0.35 7.48
C SER A 190 7.99 -0.39 6.32
N CYS A 191 7.25 0.71 6.11
CA CYS A 191 6.21 0.80 5.09
C CYS A 191 6.63 1.67 3.89
N TYR A 192 6.56 1.07 2.70
CA TYR A 192 6.85 1.74 1.42
C TYR A 192 5.87 2.85 1.04
N LYS A 193 4.71 2.94 1.72
CA LYS A 193 3.71 4.01 1.51
C LYS A 193 4.01 5.29 2.30
N ARG A 194 5.05 5.30 3.15
CA ARG A 194 5.45 6.46 3.96
C ARG A 194 6.92 6.82 3.77
N LYS A 195 7.78 5.81 3.79
CA LYS A 195 9.19 5.96 3.44
C LYS A 195 9.35 5.33 2.08
N ALA A 196 9.44 6.21 1.12
CA ALA A 196 9.96 5.89 -0.17
C ALA A 196 11.30 6.69 -0.26
#